data_AF-A0A7Z2ZJQ2-F1
#
_entry.id   AF-A0A7Z2ZJQ2-F1
#
_cell.length_a   1.000
_cell.length_b   1.000
_cell.length_c   1.000
_cell.angle_alpha   90.00
_cell.angle_beta   90.00
_cell.angle_gamma   90.00
#
_symmetry.space_group_name_H-M   'P 1'
#
loop_
_entity.id
_entity.type
_entity.pdbx_description
1 polymer ?
#
loop_
_entity_poly.entity_id
_entity_poly.type
_entity_poly.pdbx_seq_one_letter_code
_entity_poly.pdbx_strand_id
1 'polypeptide(L)'
;MKEIIKRIAIVLNVLLLIAVFFVYQSHSLQKIDNLLFDYDMKQVANHNPDSRIVMVAIDDASLAELGRFPWDRAVYAPFLANLNQEGNLPKAIAFDIIFGEESENPDSDMAFAEALASYPNVILPVTGIMGDVFGTSIAKRSELIKAQAVAKPYEMFSDLVQLAHINRVVSKDSVIRQTWLNIQGPDGEVIPSLAWKAAEMAGADLSKYEGLTDPIKSGEPVAGNTATIDYQLVTDDFMTVSFVDVLNGALPPDLFKDSIVFVGFTAVGLANDGDKTPVHPRLRKISSSCTRMRILRINC
;
A
#
# COMPACT_ATOMS: atom_id res chain seq x y z
N MET A 1 20.90 -63.05 4.78
CA MET A 1 20.27 -62.09 5.73
C MET A 1 20.82 -60.68 5.58
N LYS A 2 22.13 -60.44 5.73
CA LYS A 2 22.75 -59.09 5.58
C LYS A 2 22.45 -58.39 4.25
N GLU A 3 22.52 -59.11 3.12
CA GLU A 3 22.25 -58.52 1.79
C GLU A 3 20.78 -58.15 1.55
N ILE A 4 19.84 -58.87 2.16
CA ILE A 4 18.42 -58.55 2.10
C ILE A 4 18.14 -57.27 2.91
N ILE A 5 18.72 -57.16 4.10
CA ILE A 5 18.60 -55.97 4.96
C ILE A 5 19.18 -54.74 4.26
N LYS A 6 20.35 -54.85 3.61
CA LYS A 6 20.94 -53.76 2.83
C LYS A 6 20.03 -53.29 1.70
N ARG A 7 19.46 -54.21 0.91
CA ARG A 7 18.55 -53.87 -0.19
C ARG A 7 17.28 -53.19 0.31
N ILE A 8 16.69 -53.68 1.41
CA ILE A 8 15.52 -53.04 2.04
C ILE A 8 15.87 -51.63 2.52
N ALA A 9 17.02 -51.46 3.20
CA ALA A 9 17.46 -50.15 3.65
C ALA A 9 17.68 -49.17 2.49
N ILE A 10 18.29 -49.61 1.39
CA ILE A 10 18.47 -48.78 0.19
C ILE A 10 17.12 -48.35 -0.39
N VAL A 11 16.18 -49.28 -0.56
CA VAL A 11 14.84 -48.99 -1.09
C VAL A 11 14.10 -47.99 -0.19
N LEU A 12 14.13 -48.19 1.13
CA LEU A 12 13.49 -47.27 2.07
C LEU A 12 14.11 -45.86 2.04
N ASN A 13 15.43 -45.75 1.94
CA ASN A 13 16.11 -44.45 1.82
C ASN A 13 15.77 -43.76 0.50
N VAL A 14 15.71 -44.49 -0.62
CA VAL A 14 15.30 -43.94 -1.92
C VAL A 14 13.85 -43.45 -1.86
N LEU A 15 12.93 -44.23 -1.27
CA LEU A 15 11.54 -43.80 -1.08
C LEU A 15 11.43 -42.56 -0.20
N LEU A 16 12.23 -42.47 0.87
CA LEU A 16 12.30 -41.29 1.74
C LEU A 16 12.80 -40.06 0.96
N LEU A 17 13.87 -40.20 0.18
CA LEU A 17 14.39 -39.10 -0.64
C LEU A 17 13.38 -38.63 -1.70
N ILE A 18 12.66 -39.56 -2.32
CA ILE A 18 11.58 -39.24 -3.26
C ILE A 18 10.45 -38.48 -2.55
N ALA A 19 10.03 -38.94 -1.36
CA ALA A 19 9.01 -38.26 -0.57
C ALA A 19 9.44 -36.84 -0.17
N VAL A 20 10.68 -36.66 0.29
CA VAL A 20 11.26 -35.34 0.61
C VAL A 20 11.32 -34.44 -0.62
N PHE A 21 11.72 -34.99 -1.77
CA PHE A 21 11.74 -34.25 -3.04
C PHE A 21 10.35 -33.77 -3.45
N PHE A 22 9.32 -34.64 -3.36
CA PHE A 22 7.94 -34.23 -3.65
C PHE A 22 7.41 -33.19 -2.65
N VAL A 23 7.75 -33.31 -1.37
CA VAL A 23 7.38 -32.29 -0.37
C VAL A 23 8.05 -30.95 -0.69
N TYR A 24 9.35 -30.95 -1.01
CA TYR A 24 10.08 -29.75 -1.43
C TYR A 24 9.47 -29.11 -2.69
N GLN A 25 9.24 -29.91 -3.74
CA GLN A 25 8.66 -29.44 -5.00
C GLN A 25 7.21 -28.95 -4.83
N SER A 26 6.43 -29.52 -3.91
CA SER A 26 5.03 -29.12 -3.69
C SER A 26 4.85 -27.73 -3.08
N HIS A 27 5.92 -27.11 -2.57
CA HIS A 27 5.88 -25.85 -1.81
C HIS A 27 4.96 -25.91 -0.58
N SER A 28 4.56 -27.10 -0.11
CA SER A 28 3.64 -27.27 1.02
C SER A 28 4.21 -26.72 2.32
N LEU A 29 5.54 -26.78 2.49
CA LEU A 29 6.23 -26.20 3.65
C LEU A 29 6.11 -24.67 3.69
N GLN A 30 6.10 -24.01 2.52
CA GLN A 30 5.93 -22.55 2.44
C GLN A 30 4.53 -22.11 2.89
N LYS A 31 3.50 -22.93 2.65
CA LYS A 31 2.14 -22.65 3.16
C LYS A 31 2.09 -22.73 4.68
N ILE A 32 2.80 -23.68 5.28
CA ILE A 32 2.91 -23.82 6.74
C ILE A 32 3.69 -22.65 7.32
N ASP A 33 4.82 -22.26 6.69
CA ASP A 33 5.60 -21.10 7.11
C ASP A 33 4.78 -19.81 7.05
N ASN A 34 4.04 -19.58 5.96
CA ASN A 34 3.13 -18.45 5.82
C ASN A 34 2.03 -18.46 6.89
N LEU A 35 1.46 -19.63 7.21
CA LEU A 35 0.43 -19.76 8.24
C LEU A 35 0.99 -19.45 9.63
N LEU A 36 2.19 -19.95 9.95
CA LEU A 36 2.87 -19.67 11.20
C LEU A 36 3.26 -18.19 11.30
N PHE A 37 3.76 -17.61 10.21
CA PHE A 37 4.05 -16.18 10.10
C PHE A 37 2.80 -15.34 10.34
N ASP A 38 1.68 -15.68 9.69
CA ASP A 38 0.42 -14.95 9.86
C ASP A 38 -0.13 -15.07 11.29
N TYR A 39 0.01 -16.26 11.89
CA TYR A 39 -0.35 -16.49 13.28
C TYR A 39 0.51 -15.65 14.23
N ASP A 40 1.83 -15.70 14.07
CA ASP A 40 2.77 -14.94 14.90
C ASP A 40 2.51 -13.44 14.79
N MET A 41 2.34 -12.93 13.57
CA MET A 41 2.02 -11.52 13.30
C MET A 41 0.76 -11.07 14.05
N LYS A 42 -0.31 -11.89 14.07
CA LYS A 42 -1.52 -11.60 14.84
C LYS A 42 -1.27 -11.57 16.35
N GLN A 43 -0.42 -12.46 16.87
CA GLN A 43 -0.17 -12.55 18.31
C GLN A 43 0.71 -11.40 18.82
N VAL A 44 1.64 -10.91 17.99
CA VAL A 44 2.58 -9.84 18.38
C VAL A 44 2.07 -8.44 18.05
N ALA A 45 0.93 -8.32 17.33
CA ALA A 45 0.32 -7.04 16.99
C ALA A 45 -0.01 -6.24 18.26
N ASN A 46 0.61 -5.07 18.41
CA ASN A 46 0.46 -4.24 19.62
C ASN A 46 -0.70 -3.24 19.58
N HIS A 47 -1.36 -3.05 18.44
CA HIS A 47 -2.49 -2.13 18.29
C HIS A 47 -2.21 -0.70 18.79
N ASN A 48 -0.95 -0.25 18.72
CA ASN A 48 -0.55 1.10 19.12
C ASN A 48 -0.35 1.99 17.87
N PRO A 49 -1.38 2.72 17.41
CA PRO A 49 -1.30 3.59 16.24
C PRO A 49 -0.44 4.83 16.53
N ASP A 50 0.18 5.39 15.49
CA ASP A 50 0.82 6.70 15.59
C ASP A 50 -0.26 7.78 15.44
N SER A 51 -0.41 8.63 16.45
CA SER A 51 -1.45 9.67 16.49
C SER A 51 -1.28 10.73 15.40
N ARG A 52 -0.13 10.80 14.76
CA ARG A 52 0.13 11.74 13.65
C ARG A 52 -0.38 11.20 12.33
N ILE A 53 -0.86 9.96 12.27
CA ILE A 53 -1.44 9.41 11.04
C ILE A 53 -2.96 9.50 11.13
N VAL A 54 -3.56 10.27 10.23
CA VAL A 54 -5.01 10.50 10.19
C VAL A 54 -5.57 9.97 8.88
N MET A 55 -6.61 9.16 8.98
CA MET A 55 -7.36 8.67 7.83
C MET A 55 -8.58 9.55 7.59
N VAL A 56 -8.74 10.01 6.36
CA VAL A 56 -9.94 10.67 5.87
C VAL A 56 -10.68 9.70 4.97
N ALA A 57 -11.85 9.29 5.45
CA ALA A 57 -12.63 8.22 4.88
C ALA A 57 -13.67 8.75 3.89
N ILE A 58 -13.67 8.22 2.67
CA ILE A 58 -14.89 8.20 1.84
C ILE A 58 -15.77 7.08 2.39
N ASP A 59 -16.68 7.48 3.25
CA ASP A 59 -17.57 6.63 4.04
C ASP A 59 -19.04 6.81 3.63
N ASP A 60 -19.93 6.06 4.29
CA ASP A 60 -21.36 6.10 3.97
C ASP A 60 -21.99 7.46 4.28
N ALA A 61 -21.49 8.21 5.27
CA ALA A 61 -21.93 9.57 5.57
C ALA A 61 -21.59 10.52 4.41
N SER A 62 -20.36 10.45 3.90
CA SER A 62 -19.94 11.26 2.76
C SER A 62 -20.71 10.92 1.49
N LEU A 63 -21.02 9.63 1.25
CA LEU A 63 -21.85 9.21 0.12
C LEU A 63 -23.32 9.63 0.27
N ALA A 64 -23.83 9.69 1.50
CA ALA A 64 -25.19 10.14 1.76
C ALA A 64 -25.37 11.64 1.47
N GLU A 65 -24.35 12.45 1.75
CA GLU A 65 -24.38 13.90 1.55
C GLU A 65 -23.96 14.33 0.13
N LEU A 66 -22.84 13.81 -0.38
CA LEU A 66 -22.27 14.19 -1.68
C LEU A 66 -22.82 13.36 -2.85
N GLY A 67 -23.59 12.31 -2.54
CA GLY A 67 -24.13 11.38 -3.52
C GLY A 67 -23.12 10.32 -3.95
N ARG A 68 -23.45 9.65 -5.06
CA ARG A 68 -22.70 8.49 -5.53
C ARG A 68 -21.35 8.90 -6.12
N PHE A 69 -20.29 8.20 -5.70
CA PHE A 69 -18.96 8.31 -6.31
C PHE A 69 -18.93 7.73 -7.74
N PRO A 70 -18.13 8.27 -8.69
CA PRO A 70 -17.19 9.38 -8.57
C PRO A 70 -17.86 10.74 -8.38
N TRP A 71 -17.28 11.57 -7.51
CA TRP A 71 -17.73 12.94 -7.28
C TRP A 71 -17.08 13.91 -8.27
N ASP A 72 -17.76 15.03 -8.53
CA ASP A 72 -17.23 16.14 -9.31
C ASP A 72 -15.97 16.74 -8.64
N ARG A 73 -15.01 17.25 -9.42
CA ARG A 73 -13.75 17.78 -8.88
C ARG A 73 -13.91 19.01 -7.99
N ALA A 74 -15.04 19.70 -8.09
CA ALA A 74 -15.35 20.88 -7.30
C ALA A 74 -15.33 20.62 -5.79
N VAL A 75 -15.53 19.38 -5.32
CA VAL A 75 -15.49 19.06 -3.89
C VAL A 75 -14.06 19.01 -3.33
N TYR A 76 -13.05 18.78 -4.16
CA TYR A 76 -11.68 18.55 -3.66
C TYR A 76 -10.91 19.83 -3.37
N ALA A 77 -11.18 20.92 -4.09
CA ALA A 77 -10.55 22.22 -3.83
C ALA A 77 -10.87 22.77 -2.42
N PRO A 78 -12.14 22.91 -2.00
CA PRO A 78 -12.48 23.34 -0.64
C PRO A 78 -12.04 22.31 0.42
N PHE A 79 -12.09 21.02 0.11
CA PHE A 79 -11.56 19.97 0.98
C PHE A 79 -10.06 20.18 1.29
N LEU A 80 -9.24 20.42 0.25
CA LEU A 80 -7.81 20.69 0.42
C LEU A 80 -7.57 22.00 1.18
N ALA A 81 -8.39 23.02 0.95
CA ALA A 81 -8.29 24.28 1.67
C ALA A 81 -8.54 24.09 3.18
N ASN A 82 -9.55 23.30 3.57
CA ASN A 82 -9.84 23.03 4.98
C ASN A 82 -8.75 22.18 5.65
N LEU A 83 -8.14 21.23 4.93
CA LEU A 83 -6.97 20.50 5.43
C LEU A 83 -5.74 21.39 5.63
N ASN A 84 -5.60 22.45 4.82
CA ASN A 84 -4.45 23.35 4.85
C ASN A 84 -4.76 24.71 5.50
N GLN A 85 -5.87 24.84 6.22
CA GLN A 85 -6.18 26.06 6.96
C GLN A 85 -5.16 26.30 8.09
N GLU A 86 -5.12 27.54 8.57
CA GLU A 86 -4.26 27.92 9.69
C GLU A 86 -4.49 27.00 10.90
N GLY A 87 -3.42 26.40 11.41
CA GLY A 87 -3.46 25.43 12.51
C GLY A 87 -3.35 23.96 12.07
N ASN A 88 -3.82 23.60 10.87
CA ASN A 88 -3.91 22.20 10.43
C ASN A 88 -2.69 21.70 9.65
N LEU A 89 -2.07 22.50 8.78
CA LEU A 89 -0.81 22.24 8.04
C LEU A 89 -0.21 20.80 8.15
N PRO A 90 -0.83 19.78 7.50
CA PRO A 90 -0.31 18.43 7.51
C PRO A 90 0.98 18.35 6.70
N LYS A 91 1.88 17.45 7.09
CA LYS A 91 3.15 17.21 6.37
C LYS A 91 2.93 16.56 5.00
N ALA A 92 1.91 15.72 4.89
CA ALA A 92 1.55 15.06 3.64
C ALA A 92 0.04 14.76 3.59
N ILE A 93 -0.55 14.87 2.41
CA ILE A 93 -1.93 14.50 2.09
C ILE A 93 -1.88 13.49 0.94
N ALA A 94 -1.98 12.21 1.28
CA ALA A 94 -1.83 11.08 0.38
C ALA A 94 -3.19 10.55 -0.09
N PHE A 95 -3.51 10.72 -1.36
CA PHE A 95 -4.73 10.15 -1.94
C PHE A 95 -4.51 8.68 -2.34
N ASP A 96 -5.40 7.81 -1.90
CA ASP A 96 -5.58 6.43 -2.40
C ASP A 96 -6.83 6.39 -3.30
N ILE A 97 -6.90 7.36 -4.23
CA ILE A 97 -7.97 7.56 -5.21
C ILE A 97 -7.32 7.95 -6.54
N ILE A 98 -7.64 7.20 -7.60
CA ILE A 98 -7.05 7.42 -8.92
C ILE A 98 -7.84 8.53 -9.64
N PHE A 99 -7.10 9.49 -10.17
CA PHE A 99 -7.61 10.63 -10.92
C PHE A 99 -7.06 10.62 -12.36
N GLY A 100 -7.20 9.49 -13.06
CA GLY A 100 -6.50 9.22 -14.33
C GLY A 100 -7.16 9.78 -15.59
N GLU A 101 -8.40 10.23 -15.51
CA GLU A 101 -9.18 10.75 -16.64
C GLU A 101 -9.67 12.17 -16.35
N GLU A 102 -9.91 12.93 -17.42
CA GLU A 102 -10.62 14.21 -17.35
C GLU A 102 -12.02 14.01 -16.77
N SER A 103 -12.50 14.99 -16.01
CA SER A 103 -13.86 14.95 -15.51
C SER A 103 -14.86 15.43 -16.56
N GLU A 104 -16.16 15.22 -16.31
CA GLU A 104 -17.21 15.76 -17.17
C GLU A 104 -17.25 17.31 -17.18
N ASN A 105 -16.62 17.95 -16.18
CA ASN A 105 -16.65 19.39 -15.98
C ASN A 105 -15.23 20.00 -15.95
N PRO A 106 -14.75 20.56 -17.07
CA PRO A 106 -13.42 21.14 -17.17
C PRO A 106 -13.14 22.29 -16.19
N ASP A 107 -14.16 23.06 -15.81
CA ASP A 107 -14.00 24.15 -14.83
C ASP A 107 -13.68 23.59 -13.44
N SER A 108 -14.25 22.43 -13.09
CA SER A 108 -13.95 21.74 -11.84
C SER A 108 -12.53 21.15 -11.85
N ASP A 109 -12.07 20.61 -12.99
CA ASP A 109 -10.69 20.16 -13.14
C ASP A 109 -9.70 21.31 -12.95
N MET A 110 -10.01 22.48 -13.53
CA MET A 110 -9.20 23.70 -13.36
C MET A 110 -9.14 24.15 -11.89
N ALA A 111 -10.29 24.22 -11.21
CA ALA A 111 -10.34 24.60 -9.79
C ALA A 111 -9.55 23.61 -8.91
N PHE A 112 -9.60 22.31 -9.23
CA PHE A 112 -8.81 21.32 -8.51
C PHE A 112 -7.31 21.47 -8.82
N ALA A 113 -6.92 21.72 -10.07
CA ALA A 113 -5.53 21.99 -10.44
C ALA A 113 -4.96 23.21 -9.70
N GLU A 114 -5.72 24.31 -9.60
CA GLU A 114 -5.32 25.50 -8.86
C GLU A 114 -5.10 25.21 -7.36
N ALA A 115 -5.97 24.39 -6.76
CA ALA A 115 -5.80 23.94 -5.39
C ALA A 115 -4.55 23.06 -5.22
N LEU A 116 -4.33 22.10 -6.13
CA LEU A 116 -3.12 21.25 -6.11
C LEU A 116 -1.84 22.08 -6.23
N ALA A 117 -1.81 23.07 -7.13
CA ALA A 117 -0.68 23.98 -7.28
C ALA A 117 -0.39 24.81 -6.02
N SER A 118 -1.41 25.07 -5.19
CA SER A 118 -1.28 25.84 -3.95
C SER A 118 -0.74 25.01 -2.77
N TYR A 119 -0.84 23.68 -2.84
CA TYR A 119 -0.56 22.78 -1.73
C TYR A 119 0.49 21.71 -2.09
N PRO A 120 1.79 21.99 -1.89
CA PRO A 120 2.88 21.08 -2.28
C PRO A 120 2.96 19.81 -1.42
N ASN A 121 2.14 19.72 -0.36
CA ASN A 121 2.04 18.56 0.52
C ASN A 121 1.10 17.47 -0.03
N VAL A 122 0.51 17.64 -1.22
CA VAL A 122 -0.39 16.65 -1.83
C VAL A 122 0.39 15.58 -2.61
N ILE A 123 0.02 14.31 -2.40
CA ILE A 123 0.53 13.16 -3.13
C ILE A 123 -0.64 12.49 -3.87
N LEU A 124 -0.53 12.35 -5.19
CA LEU A 124 -1.49 11.61 -6.01
C LEU A 124 -0.96 10.23 -6.40
N PRO A 125 -1.84 9.21 -6.48
CA PRO A 125 -1.41 7.85 -6.69
C PRO A 125 -1.11 7.58 -8.16
N VAL A 126 -0.10 6.75 -8.35
CA VAL A 126 0.31 6.17 -9.62
C VAL A 126 0.12 4.66 -9.56
N THR A 127 -0.27 4.03 -10.68
CA THR A 127 -0.36 2.58 -10.77
C THR A 127 0.60 2.05 -11.81
N GLY A 128 1.62 1.30 -11.38
CA GLY A 128 2.46 0.53 -12.29
C GLY A 128 1.72 -0.72 -12.79
N ILE A 129 1.68 -0.92 -14.09
CA ILE A 129 1.13 -2.12 -14.73
C ILE A 129 2.26 -3.14 -14.84
N MET A 130 2.11 -4.28 -14.16
CA MET A 130 3.11 -5.34 -14.04
C MET A 130 2.81 -6.51 -14.97
N GLY A 131 3.84 -7.28 -15.32
CA GLY A 131 3.75 -8.49 -16.14
C GLY A 131 3.70 -8.21 -17.64
N ASP A 132 4.30 -9.09 -18.45
CA ASP A 132 4.24 -9.04 -19.92
C ASP A 132 2.95 -9.61 -20.50
N VAL A 133 2.86 -9.71 -21.84
CA VAL A 133 1.71 -10.32 -22.54
C VAL A 133 1.44 -11.75 -22.05
N PHE A 134 2.43 -12.40 -21.43
CA PHE A 134 2.34 -13.73 -20.81
C PHE A 134 2.12 -13.69 -19.28
N GLY A 135 1.93 -12.50 -18.71
CA GLY A 135 1.67 -12.27 -17.28
C GLY A 135 2.90 -12.47 -16.39
N THR A 136 4.11 -12.50 -16.94
CA THR A 136 5.33 -12.77 -16.18
C THR A 136 6.19 -11.52 -16.02
N SER A 137 6.40 -11.10 -14.76
CA SER A 137 7.49 -10.19 -14.39
C SER A 137 8.58 -11.02 -13.72
N ILE A 138 9.76 -11.11 -14.34
CA ILE A 138 10.91 -11.76 -13.70
C ILE A 138 11.51 -10.78 -12.70
N ALA A 139 11.16 -10.96 -11.43
CA ALA A 139 11.75 -10.18 -10.34
C ALA A 139 13.17 -10.67 -10.05
N LYS A 140 14.14 -9.76 -10.07
CA LYS A 140 15.53 -10.02 -9.67
C LYS A 140 15.84 -9.25 -8.40
N ARG A 141 16.55 -9.86 -7.47
CA ARG A 141 16.88 -9.24 -6.17
C ARG A 141 17.72 -7.96 -6.28
N SER A 142 18.50 -7.82 -7.35
CA SER A 142 19.37 -6.67 -7.58
C SER A 142 18.71 -5.53 -8.38
N GLU A 143 17.50 -5.75 -8.90
CA GLU A 143 16.81 -4.78 -9.76
C GLU A 143 15.45 -4.44 -9.15
N LEU A 144 15.07 -3.17 -9.20
CA LEU A 144 13.69 -2.79 -8.91
C LEU A 144 12.72 -3.54 -9.84
N ILE A 145 11.50 -3.76 -9.36
CA ILE A 145 10.46 -4.29 -10.23
C ILE A 145 10.16 -3.26 -11.33
N LYS A 146 10.14 -3.73 -12.58
CA LYS A 146 9.88 -2.87 -13.74
C LYS A 146 8.41 -2.94 -14.12
N ALA A 147 7.76 -1.79 -14.11
CA ALA A 147 6.43 -1.59 -14.68
C ALA A 147 6.54 -1.53 -16.20
N GLN A 148 5.59 -2.14 -16.90
CA GLN A 148 5.52 -2.06 -18.37
C GLN A 148 4.93 -0.74 -18.83
N ALA A 149 3.97 -0.26 -18.06
CA ALA A 149 3.33 1.02 -18.23
C ALA A 149 3.02 1.57 -16.86
N VAL A 150 2.85 2.89 -16.80
CA VAL A 150 2.55 3.60 -15.57
C VAL A 150 1.30 4.44 -15.83
N ALA A 151 0.22 4.14 -15.15
CA ALA A 151 -0.98 4.96 -15.15
C ALA A 151 -0.78 6.10 -14.14
N LYS A 152 -0.47 7.30 -14.67
CA LYS A 152 -0.35 8.55 -13.91
C LYS A 152 -1.73 9.21 -13.76
N PRO A 153 -1.89 10.17 -12.82
CA PRO A 153 -3.05 11.06 -12.81
C PRO A 153 -3.20 11.80 -14.14
N TYR A 154 -4.36 12.42 -14.34
CA TYR A 154 -4.63 13.32 -15.45
C TYR A 154 -3.49 14.32 -15.61
N GLU A 155 -3.09 14.58 -16.85
CA GLU A 155 -1.83 15.29 -17.17
C GLU A 155 -1.74 16.65 -16.49
N MET A 156 -2.86 17.39 -16.44
CA MET A 156 -2.97 18.69 -15.77
C MET A 156 -2.60 18.64 -14.27
N PHE A 157 -2.75 17.50 -13.61
CA PHE A 157 -2.47 17.34 -12.18
C PHE A 157 -1.06 16.81 -11.91
N SER A 158 -0.52 16.00 -12.82
CA SER A 158 0.70 15.20 -12.57
C SER A 158 1.92 16.07 -12.24
N ASP A 159 2.06 17.23 -12.86
CA ASP A 159 3.20 18.13 -12.67
C ASP A 159 3.05 19.06 -11.44
N LEU A 160 1.86 19.10 -10.83
CA LEU A 160 1.54 20.01 -9.73
C LEU A 160 1.77 19.39 -8.35
N VAL A 161 1.96 18.07 -8.29
CA VAL A 161 1.92 17.28 -7.05
C VAL A 161 3.11 16.34 -6.94
N GLN A 162 3.26 15.75 -5.76
CA GLN A 162 4.13 14.60 -5.61
C GLN A 162 3.42 13.34 -6.15
N LEU A 163 4.16 12.45 -6.81
CA LEU A 163 3.64 11.19 -7.33
C LEU A 163 4.21 10.01 -6.55
N ALA A 164 3.36 9.01 -6.27
CA ALA A 164 3.77 7.80 -5.59
C ALA A 164 2.90 6.59 -5.96
N HIS A 165 3.48 5.40 -6.01
CA HIS A 165 2.75 4.21 -6.44
C HIS A 165 1.91 3.58 -5.32
N ILE A 166 0.76 3.03 -5.69
CA ILE A 166 -0.13 2.28 -4.78
C ILE A 166 -0.11 0.75 -4.98
N ASN A 167 0.79 0.27 -5.85
CA ASN A 167 0.97 -1.15 -6.16
C ASN A 167 1.08 -2.05 -4.91
N ARG A 168 0.65 -3.29 -5.07
CA ARG A 168 0.59 -4.31 -4.01
C ARG A 168 1.33 -5.56 -4.46
N VAL A 169 2.01 -6.22 -3.53
CA VAL A 169 2.59 -7.54 -3.77
C VAL A 169 1.65 -8.58 -3.20
N VAL A 170 0.90 -9.22 -4.10
CA VAL A 170 -0.08 -10.25 -3.74
C VAL A 170 0.60 -11.61 -3.83
N SER A 171 0.72 -12.32 -2.69
CA SER A 171 1.24 -13.69 -2.67
C SER A 171 0.28 -14.65 -3.39
N LYS A 172 0.74 -15.86 -3.73
CA LYS A 172 -0.07 -16.91 -4.40
C LYS A 172 -1.37 -17.28 -3.67
N ASP A 173 -1.44 -17.07 -2.35
CA ASP A 173 -2.63 -17.31 -1.50
C ASP A 173 -3.52 -16.06 -1.32
N SER A 174 -3.27 -15.04 -2.14
CA SER A 174 -3.94 -13.73 -2.16
C SER A 174 -3.73 -12.89 -0.91
N VAL A 175 -2.82 -13.29 -0.01
CA VAL A 175 -2.49 -12.50 1.17
C VAL A 175 -1.38 -11.51 0.82
N ILE A 176 -1.53 -10.27 1.24
CA ILE A 176 -0.51 -9.24 1.07
C ILE A 176 0.42 -9.30 2.28
N ARG A 177 1.67 -9.71 2.05
CA ARG A 177 2.73 -9.77 3.08
C ARG A 177 3.90 -8.85 2.80
N GLN A 178 4.00 -8.36 1.57
CA GLN A 178 5.15 -7.60 1.08
C GLN A 178 4.68 -6.34 0.35
N THR A 179 5.58 -5.37 0.26
CA THR A 179 5.42 -4.20 -0.60
C THR A 179 6.71 -3.90 -1.33
N TRP A 180 6.59 -3.41 -2.56
CA TRP A 180 7.69 -2.70 -3.20
C TRP A 180 7.77 -1.32 -2.57
N LEU A 181 8.96 -0.92 -2.12
CA LEU A 181 9.20 0.42 -1.60
C LEU A 181 9.43 1.41 -2.75
N ASN A 182 10.06 0.93 -3.82
CA ASN A 182 10.26 1.63 -5.08
C ASN A 182 9.96 0.68 -6.25
N ILE A 183 9.37 1.22 -7.31
CA ILE A 183 9.24 0.57 -8.62
C ILE A 183 9.98 1.38 -9.68
N GLN A 184 10.27 0.77 -10.82
CA GLN A 184 10.83 1.46 -11.98
C GLN A 184 9.79 1.55 -13.10
N GLY A 185 9.54 2.76 -13.61
CA GLY A 185 8.74 3.03 -14.80
C GLY A 185 9.43 2.60 -16.11
N PRO A 186 8.71 2.58 -17.24
CA PRO A 186 9.26 2.16 -18.53
C PRO A 186 10.34 3.11 -19.08
N ASP A 187 10.33 4.36 -18.65
CA ASP A 187 11.33 5.40 -18.93
C ASP A 187 12.54 5.35 -17.98
N GLY A 188 12.53 4.44 -17.01
CA GLY A 188 13.56 4.31 -16.00
C GLY A 188 13.32 5.15 -14.74
N GLU A 189 12.24 5.93 -14.68
CA GLU A 189 11.83 6.73 -13.52
C GLU A 189 11.68 5.81 -12.29
N VAL A 190 12.28 6.19 -11.17
CA VAL A 190 12.07 5.49 -9.89
C VAL A 190 10.88 6.13 -9.19
N ILE A 191 9.83 5.36 -9.00
CA ILE A 191 8.59 5.82 -8.38
C ILE A 191 8.54 5.20 -6.98
N PRO A 192 8.48 6.00 -5.90
CA PRO A 192 8.37 5.50 -4.53
C PRO A 192 6.94 5.08 -4.23
N SER A 193 6.77 4.19 -3.24
CA SER A 193 5.45 3.83 -2.73
C SER A 193 4.78 5.01 -2.04
N LEU A 194 3.44 5.02 -2.00
CA LEU A 194 2.67 6.06 -1.30
C LEU A 194 3.11 6.24 0.16
N ALA A 195 3.40 5.12 0.83
CA ALA A 195 3.91 5.10 2.19
C ALA A 195 5.32 5.72 2.30
N TRP A 196 6.22 5.41 1.36
CA TRP A 196 7.56 6.01 1.28
C TRP A 196 7.50 7.51 1.11
N LYS A 197 6.74 7.98 0.12
CA LYS A 197 6.68 9.41 -0.21
C LYS A 197 6.08 10.22 0.94
N ALA A 198 5.01 9.71 1.56
CA ALA A 198 4.40 10.38 2.70
C ALA A 198 5.32 10.38 3.94
N ALA A 199 6.10 9.31 4.17
CA ALA A 199 7.10 9.27 5.23
C ALA A 199 8.24 10.25 5.01
N GLU A 200 8.76 10.33 3.78
CA GLU A 200 9.80 11.28 3.37
C GLU A 200 9.34 12.73 3.62
N MET A 201 8.13 13.07 3.20
CA MET A 201 7.55 14.41 3.39
C MET A 201 7.29 14.75 4.86
N ALA A 202 7.07 13.73 5.69
CA ALA A 202 6.99 13.87 7.15
C ALA A 202 8.35 14.00 7.84
N GLY A 203 9.46 13.94 7.10
CA GLY A 203 10.83 14.08 7.63
C GLY A 203 11.41 12.78 8.21
N ALA A 204 10.86 11.62 7.85
CA ALA A 204 11.42 10.33 8.29
C ALA A 204 12.77 10.05 7.62
N ASP A 205 13.73 9.50 8.37
CA ASP A 205 14.98 8.97 7.80
C ASP A 205 14.74 7.59 7.18
N LEU A 206 14.77 7.56 5.85
CA LEU A 206 14.52 6.37 5.05
C LEU A 206 15.78 5.66 4.55
N SER A 207 16.98 6.16 4.90
CA SER A 207 18.26 5.62 4.44
C SER A 207 18.43 4.12 4.75
N LYS A 208 17.92 3.66 5.90
CA LYS A 208 17.93 2.24 6.29
C LYS A 208 17.09 1.33 5.40
N TYR A 209 16.20 1.89 4.59
CA TYR A 209 15.36 1.16 3.64
C TYR A 209 15.83 1.25 2.20
N GLU A 210 16.82 2.10 1.90
CA GLU A 210 17.40 2.18 0.56
C GLU A 210 18.10 0.86 0.22
N GLY A 211 17.72 0.27 -0.92
CA GLY A 211 18.24 -1.04 -1.32
C GLY A 211 17.82 -2.21 -0.41
N LEU A 212 17.01 -1.98 0.63
CA LEU A 212 16.51 -3.02 1.51
C LEU A 212 15.76 -4.06 0.70
N THR A 213 16.28 -5.27 0.68
CA THR A 213 15.61 -6.43 0.08
C THR A 213 15.38 -7.44 1.19
N ASP A 214 14.32 -7.20 1.95
CA ASP A 214 13.91 -7.94 3.15
C ASP A 214 13.74 -9.46 2.84
N PRO A 215 13.95 -10.38 3.80
CA PRO A 215 14.81 -11.53 3.61
C PRO A 215 14.13 -12.69 2.87
N ILE A 216 14.97 -13.69 2.60
CA ILE A 216 14.79 -14.99 1.94
C ILE A 216 13.71 -15.87 2.65
N LYS A 217 12.48 -15.39 2.80
CA LYS A 217 11.36 -16.19 3.37
C LYS A 217 10.38 -16.70 2.33
N SER A 218 10.28 -16.04 1.18
CA SER A 218 9.56 -16.63 0.06
C SER A 218 10.54 -17.45 -0.78
N GLY A 219 10.20 -18.71 -1.09
CA GLY A 219 10.80 -19.42 -2.24
C GLY A 219 10.44 -18.77 -3.59
N GLU A 220 10.04 -17.49 -3.58
CA GLU A 220 9.56 -16.73 -4.73
C GLU A 220 10.62 -15.70 -5.16
N PRO A 221 10.68 -15.36 -6.46
CA PRO A 221 11.53 -14.27 -6.92
C PRO A 221 11.10 -12.94 -6.26
N VAL A 222 12.02 -12.31 -5.52
CA VAL A 222 11.79 -11.01 -4.87
C VAL A 222 12.58 -9.94 -5.61
N ALA A 223 11.92 -8.81 -5.92
CA ALA A 223 12.56 -7.66 -6.55
C ALA A 223 13.42 -6.88 -5.54
N GLY A 224 14.43 -6.17 -6.04
CA GLY A 224 15.16 -5.19 -5.23
C GLY A 224 14.20 -4.17 -4.61
N ASN A 225 14.55 -3.70 -3.42
CA ASN A 225 13.78 -2.74 -2.64
C ASN A 225 12.37 -3.21 -2.22
N THR A 226 12.23 -4.51 -1.96
CA THR A 226 11.01 -5.11 -1.39
C THR A 226 11.13 -5.23 0.13
N ALA A 227 10.06 -4.91 0.85
CA ALA A 227 9.98 -5.05 2.31
C ALA A 227 8.80 -5.91 2.75
N THR A 228 8.97 -6.67 3.84
CA THR A 228 7.86 -7.34 4.52
C THR A 228 7.04 -6.31 5.30
N ILE A 229 5.72 -6.44 5.24
CA ILE A 229 4.81 -5.55 5.96
C ILE A 229 4.68 -6.04 7.41
N ASP A 230 5.04 -5.19 8.35
CA ASP A 230 4.83 -5.42 9.79
C ASP A 230 3.41 -4.99 10.16
N TYR A 231 2.48 -5.95 10.10
CA TYR A 231 1.07 -5.72 10.40
C TYR A 231 0.84 -5.67 11.91
N GLN A 232 0.90 -4.47 12.47
CA GLN A 232 0.67 -4.21 13.90
C GLN A 232 -0.69 -3.56 14.18
N LEU A 233 -1.41 -3.15 13.13
CA LEU A 233 -2.62 -2.35 13.18
C LEU A 233 -3.71 -2.95 12.29
N VAL A 234 -4.96 -2.75 12.69
CA VAL A 234 -6.16 -2.99 11.89
C VAL A 234 -6.84 -1.67 11.56
N THR A 235 -7.85 -1.70 10.69
CA THR A 235 -8.54 -0.48 10.25
C THR A 235 -9.05 0.37 11.41
N ASP A 236 -9.61 -0.26 12.44
CA ASP A 236 -10.26 0.44 13.54
C ASP A 236 -9.25 1.05 14.54
N ASP A 237 -7.94 0.79 14.39
CA ASP A 237 -6.91 1.39 15.23
C ASP A 237 -6.55 2.82 14.77
N PHE A 238 -6.82 3.19 13.52
CA PHE A 238 -6.41 4.48 12.98
C PHE A 238 -7.42 5.57 13.33
N MET A 239 -6.92 6.76 13.70
CA MET A 239 -7.75 7.94 13.80
C MET A 239 -8.40 8.22 12.44
N THR A 240 -9.72 8.12 12.38
CA THR A 240 -10.47 8.23 11.13
C THR A 240 -11.54 9.31 11.25
N VAL A 241 -11.61 10.19 10.27
CA VAL A 241 -12.66 11.21 10.12
C VAL A 241 -13.32 11.10 8.75
N SER A 242 -14.56 11.55 8.61
CA SER A 242 -15.29 11.50 7.35
C SER A 242 -14.77 12.55 6.38
N PHE A 243 -14.73 12.24 5.08
CA PHE A 243 -14.38 13.22 4.04
C PHE A 243 -15.29 14.45 4.09
N VAL A 244 -16.59 14.23 4.31
CA VAL A 244 -17.58 15.31 4.38
C VAL A 244 -17.39 16.22 5.60
N ASP A 245 -16.92 15.69 6.73
CA ASP A 245 -16.63 16.51 7.92
C ASP A 245 -15.46 17.46 7.68
N VAL A 246 -14.43 16.98 6.95
CA VAL A 246 -13.32 17.82 6.49
C VAL A 246 -13.81 18.87 5.49
N LEU A 247 -14.60 18.45 4.50
CA LEU A 247 -15.16 19.34 3.48
C LEU A 247 -16.02 20.46 4.07
N ASN A 248 -16.78 20.15 5.11
CA ASN A 248 -17.65 21.11 5.79
C ASN A 248 -16.93 21.95 6.86
N GLY A 249 -15.64 21.69 7.12
CA GLY A 249 -14.87 22.39 8.14
C GLY A 249 -15.38 22.12 9.57
N ALA A 250 -15.97 20.95 9.81
CA ALA A 250 -16.61 20.59 11.08
C ALA A 250 -15.62 20.07 12.14
N LEU A 251 -14.34 19.96 11.80
CA LEU A 251 -13.30 19.38 12.64
C LEU A 251 -12.50 20.44 13.41
N PRO A 252 -11.85 20.07 14.55
CA PRO A 252 -10.98 20.99 15.27
C PRO A 252 -9.88 21.59 14.38
N PRO A 253 -9.51 22.88 14.58
CA PRO A 253 -8.62 23.61 13.67
C PRO A 253 -7.15 23.17 13.72
N ASP A 254 -6.77 22.32 14.67
CA ASP A 254 -5.42 21.80 14.87
C ASP A 254 -5.34 20.27 14.73
N LEU A 255 -6.44 19.62 14.32
CA LEU A 255 -6.52 18.16 14.21
C LEU A 255 -5.43 17.57 13.33
N PHE A 256 -5.12 18.24 12.22
CA PHE A 256 -4.20 17.75 11.22
C PHE A 256 -2.77 18.25 11.41
N LYS A 257 -2.50 19.02 12.47
CA LYS A 257 -1.22 19.68 12.68
C LYS A 257 -0.06 18.68 12.69
N ASP A 258 0.90 18.89 11.79
CA ASP A 258 2.08 18.03 11.61
C ASP A 258 1.75 16.55 11.34
N SER A 259 0.51 16.27 10.90
CA SER A 259 0.02 14.93 10.61
C SER A 259 0.37 14.46 9.20
N ILE A 260 0.18 13.17 8.96
CA ILE A 260 0.16 12.54 7.66
C ILE A 260 -1.27 12.09 7.41
N VAL A 261 -1.89 12.68 6.40
CA VAL A 261 -3.30 12.44 6.05
C VAL A 261 -3.36 11.44 4.91
N PHE A 262 -4.11 10.35 5.07
CA PHE A 262 -4.46 9.45 3.99
C PHE A 262 -5.92 9.64 3.61
N VAL A 263 -6.24 9.80 2.33
CA VAL A 263 -7.61 10.00 1.83
C VAL A 263 -8.02 8.82 0.95
N GLY A 264 -9.14 8.16 1.23
CA GLY A 264 -9.54 6.99 0.45
C GLY A 264 -10.80 6.27 0.91
N PHE A 265 -11.16 5.21 0.19
CA PHE A 265 -12.42 4.51 0.40
C PHE A 265 -12.44 3.65 1.65
N THR A 266 -13.51 3.80 2.41
CA THR A 266 -13.87 2.87 3.48
C THR A 266 -15.26 2.26 3.27
N ALA A 267 -16.18 2.94 2.57
CA ALA A 267 -17.54 2.44 2.33
C ALA A 267 -17.60 1.04 1.70
N VAL A 268 -18.50 0.19 2.21
CA VAL A 268 -18.60 -1.25 1.88
C VAL A 268 -18.96 -1.51 0.41
N GLY A 269 -19.59 -0.55 -0.28
CA GLY A 269 -20.00 -0.65 -1.69
C GLY A 269 -19.00 -0.11 -2.73
N LEU A 270 -17.95 0.60 -2.30
CA LEU A 270 -16.91 1.18 -3.18
C LEU A 270 -15.53 0.59 -2.91
N ALA A 271 -15.28 0.14 -1.68
CA ALA A 271 -14.14 -0.69 -1.38
C ALA A 271 -14.40 -2.11 -1.93
N ASN A 272 -13.96 -2.39 -3.16
CA ASN A 272 -13.82 -3.79 -3.63
C ASN A 272 -13.14 -4.58 -2.51
N ASP A 273 -13.80 -5.66 -2.05
CA ASP A 273 -13.45 -6.55 -0.95
C ASP A 273 -12.04 -6.28 -0.40
N GLY A 274 -11.95 -5.66 0.78
CA GLY A 274 -10.70 -5.19 1.38
C GLY A 274 -9.55 -6.20 1.34
N ASP A 275 -8.32 -5.73 1.52
CA ASP A 275 -7.13 -6.56 1.39
C ASP A 275 -7.11 -7.71 2.40
N LYS A 276 -6.81 -8.92 1.91
CA LYS A 276 -6.51 -10.04 2.77
C LYS A 276 -5.09 -9.88 3.31
N THR A 277 -4.95 -9.67 4.61
CA THR A 277 -3.67 -9.49 5.29
C THR A 277 -3.46 -10.57 6.35
N PRO A 278 -2.22 -10.76 6.84
CA PRO A 278 -1.92 -11.64 7.95
C PRO A 278 -2.82 -11.40 9.15
N VAL A 279 -3.17 -10.15 9.47
CA VAL A 279 -3.94 -9.82 10.67
C VAL A 279 -5.46 -9.72 10.44
N HIS A 280 -5.90 -9.36 9.24
CA HIS A 280 -7.32 -9.12 8.97
C HIS A 280 -7.73 -9.62 7.57
N PRO A 281 -8.82 -10.38 7.42
CA PRO A 281 -9.21 -10.97 6.14
C PRO A 281 -9.75 -9.97 5.11
N ARG A 282 -10.11 -8.74 5.54
CA ARG A 282 -10.62 -7.64 4.70
C ARG A 282 -10.16 -6.27 5.22
N LEU A 283 -8.86 -6.06 5.37
CA LEU A 283 -8.31 -4.77 5.80
C LEU A 283 -8.68 -3.69 4.75
N ARG A 284 -9.23 -2.54 5.17
CA ARG A 284 -9.60 -1.51 4.18
C ARG A 284 -8.37 -1.05 3.41
N LYS A 285 -8.52 -0.77 2.10
CA LYS A 285 -7.41 -0.46 1.19
C LYS A 285 -6.55 0.71 1.68
N ILE A 286 -7.21 1.77 2.14
CA ILE A 286 -6.56 2.92 2.76
C ILE A 286 -5.77 2.54 4.04
N SER A 287 -6.28 1.64 4.87
CA SER A 287 -5.56 1.12 6.05
C SER A 287 -4.37 0.25 5.66
N SER A 288 -4.44 -0.46 4.52
CA SER A 288 -3.31 -1.23 3.95
C SER A 288 -2.20 -0.30 3.47
N SER A 289 -2.53 0.79 2.80
CA SER A 289 -1.60 1.88 2.44
C SER A 289 -0.98 2.53 3.67
N CYS A 290 -1.79 2.80 4.70
CA CYS A 290 -1.35 3.37 5.96
C CYS A 290 -0.43 2.44 6.77
N THR A 291 -0.77 1.15 6.88
CA THR A 291 0.06 0.16 7.61
C THR A 291 1.45 0.00 6.98
N ARG A 292 1.56 0.17 5.65
CA ARG A 292 2.85 0.15 4.95
C ARG A 292 3.79 1.29 5.38
N MET A 293 3.27 2.38 5.94
CA MET A 293 4.09 3.46 6.50
C MET A 293 4.86 3.02 7.76
N ARG A 294 4.31 2.08 8.55
CA ARG A 294 4.98 1.57 9.75
C ARG A 294 6.17 0.66 9.43
N ILE A 295 6.21 0.06 8.23
CA ILE A 295 7.41 -0.63 7.69
C ILE A 295 8.60 0.30 7.77
N LEU A 296 8.36 1.58 7.45
CA LEU A 296 9.38 2.61 7.43
C LEU A 296 9.81 3.05 8.82
N ARG A 297 9.32 2.39 9.90
CA ARG A 297 9.55 2.69 11.32
C ARG A 297 9.80 4.17 11.45
N ILE A 298 8.78 4.95 11.08
CA ILE A 298 8.75 6.37 11.38
C ILE A 298 8.68 6.42 12.91
N ASN A 299 9.84 6.27 13.54
CA ASN A 299 10.08 6.78 14.86
C ASN A 299 10.00 8.29 14.65
N CYS A 300 8.93 8.90 15.11
CA CYS A 300 9.07 10.25 15.61
C CYS A 300 8.88 10.24 17.11
#